data_AF-A0A0M3JQ19-F1
#
_entry.id   AF-A0A0M3JQ19-F1
#
_cell.length_a   1.000
_cell.length_b   1.000
_cell.length_c   1.000
_cell.angle_alpha   90.00
_cell.angle_beta   90.00
_cell.angle_gamma   90.00
#
_symmetry.space_group_name_H-M   'P 1'
#
loop_
_entity.id
_entity.type
_entity.pdbx_description
1 polymer ?
#
loop_
_entity_poly.entity_id
_entity_poly.type
_entity_poly.pdbx_seq_one_letter_code
_entity_poly.pdbx_strand_id
1 'polypeptide(L)'
;MWFTLLKLDNLEFTNAINNKNNQEMYDYRFVLRVLTSILEPPAELSSRKFVECNALSFAFVATSLKESSERALAYVILRRFLSHLSDLSVETFAEKSLFIYLIRFFKNSVDYPNQRIPH
;
A
#
# COMPACT_ATOMS: atom_id res chain seq x y z
N MET A 1 -6.54 -12.48 8.36
CA MET A 1 -6.72 -11.19 7.68
C MET A 1 -8.20 -10.89 7.37
N TRP A 2 -8.97 -11.84 6.84
CA TRP A 2 -10.42 -11.66 6.61
C TRP A 2 -11.22 -11.34 7.89
N PHE A 3 -10.87 -11.95 9.03
CA PHE A 3 -11.53 -11.69 10.31
C PHE A 3 -11.29 -10.30 10.90
N THR A 4 -10.23 -9.59 10.48
CA THR A 4 -9.95 -8.22 10.96
C THR A 4 -10.79 -7.20 10.20
N LEU A 5 -11.06 -7.45 8.92
CA LEU A 5 -11.91 -6.61 8.07
C LEU A 5 -13.40 -6.82 8.35
N LEU A 6 -13.81 -8.03 8.77
CA LEU A 6 -15.20 -8.31 9.17
C LEU A 6 -15.61 -7.69 10.51
N LYS A 7 -14.65 -7.27 11.34
CA LYS A 7 -14.93 -6.50 12.57
C LYS A 7 -15.08 -5.01 12.32
N LEU A 8 -14.85 -4.54 11.09
CA LEU A 8 -15.14 -3.17 10.69
C LEU A 8 -16.60 -3.10 10.24
N ASP A 9 -17.53 -3.24 11.18
CA ASP A 9 -18.91 -2.86 10.90
C ASP A 9 -18.91 -1.36 10.57
N ASN A 10 -19.39 -1.00 9.38
CA ASN A 10 -19.35 0.37 8.86
C ASN A 10 -19.99 1.41 9.81
N LEU A 11 -20.88 0.96 10.70
CA LEU A 11 -21.49 1.76 11.75
C LEU A 11 -20.52 2.06 12.91
N GLU A 12 -19.65 1.13 13.31
CA GLU A 12 -18.66 1.37 14.36
C GLU A 12 -17.54 2.30 13.89
N PHE A 13 -17.08 2.18 12.63
CA PHE A 13 -16.07 3.07 12.06
C PHE A 13 -16.56 4.52 11.97
N THR A 14 -17.81 4.73 11.52
CA THR A 14 -18.41 6.07 11.45
C THR A 14 -18.73 6.65 12.83
N ASN A 15 -19.16 5.81 13.78
CA ASN A 15 -19.37 6.22 15.16
C ASN A 15 -18.06 6.51 15.91
N ALA A 16 -16.95 5.82 15.59
CA ALA A 16 -15.62 6.10 16.14
C ALA A 16 -15.03 7.42 15.62
N ILE A 17 -15.33 7.81 14.38
CA ILE A 17 -14.95 9.12 13.83
C ILE A 17 -15.77 10.25 14.51
N ASN A 18 -17.04 9.98 14.83
CA ASN A 18 -17.95 10.97 15.41
C ASN A 18 -17.82 11.10 16.94
N ASN A 19 -17.40 10.05 17.64
CA ASN A 19 -17.13 10.09 19.08
C ASN A 19 -15.71 10.60 19.33
N LYS A 20 -15.62 11.89 19.64
CA LYS A 20 -14.54 12.58 20.35
C LYS A 20 -13.45 11.65 20.90
N ASN A 21 -12.43 11.39 20.08
CA ASN A 21 -11.00 11.35 20.40
C ASN A 21 -10.22 11.11 19.10
N ASN A 22 -10.18 12.11 18.21
CA ASN A 22 -9.28 12.15 17.03
C ASN A 22 -7.78 12.07 17.37
N GLN A 23 -7.42 11.82 18.63
CA GLN A 23 -6.05 11.80 19.14
C GLN A 23 -5.35 10.45 19.02
N GLU A 24 -6.04 9.38 18.62
CA GLU A 24 -5.44 8.03 18.56
C GLU A 24 -5.32 7.43 17.15
N MET A 25 -5.78 8.12 16.10
CA MET A 25 -5.58 7.62 14.73
C MET A 25 -4.21 8.05 14.21
N TYR A 26 -3.36 7.05 13.94
CA TYR A 26 -2.01 7.27 13.41
C TYR A 26 -2.05 8.00 12.05
N ASP A 27 -1.16 8.97 11.85
CA ASP A 27 -1.10 9.73 10.60
C ASP A 27 -0.60 8.84 9.45
N TYR A 28 -1.50 8.45 8.55
CA TYR A 28 -1.18 7.62 7.39
C TYR A 28 -0.13 8.27 6.46
N ARG A 29 -0.02 9.61 6.46
CA ARG A 29 0.96 10.33 5.62
C ARG A 29 2.38 10.06 6.08
N PHE A 30 2.57 9.86 7.39
CA PHE A 30 3.86 9.42 7.92
C PHE A 30 4.21 8.04 7.37
N VAL A 31 3.27 7.08 7.41
CA VAL A 31 3.47 5.73 6.89
C VAL A 31 3.83 5.77 5.41
N LEU A 32 3.09 6.54 4.59
CA LEU A 32 3.40 6.68 3.16
C LEU A 32 4.82 7.20 2.92
N ARG A 33 5.26 8.20 3.68
CA ARG A 33 6.61 8.76 3.55
C ARG A 33 7.68 7.75 3.97
N VAL A 34 7.46 7.03 5.07
CA VAL A 34 8.37 5.96 5.53
C VAL A 34 8.46 4.84 4.50
N LEU A 35 7.33 4.35 3.99
CA LEU A 35 7.34 3.30 2.96
C LEU A 35 8.04 3.76 1.69
N THR A 36 7.86 5.03 1.32
CA THR A 36 8.56 5.62 0.17
C THR A 36 10.08 5.62 0.41
N SER A 37 10.54 6.05 1.59
CA SER A 37 11.97 6.16 1.91
C SER A 37 12.66 4.80 2.05
N ILE A 38 12.03 3.79 2.68
CA ILE A 38 12.64 2.46 2.82
C ILE A 38 12.72 1.69 1.51
N LEU A 39 11.93 2.07 0.50
CA LEU A 39 11.95 1.50 -0.84
C LEU A 39 12.89 2.24 -1.79
N GLU A 40 13.51 3.35 -1.35
CA GLU A 40 14.50 4.09 -2.12
C GLU A 40 15.73 3.20 -2.39
N PRO A 41 16.15 2.99 -3.65
CA PRO A 41 17.42 2.31 -3.94
C PRO A 41 18.60 3.08 -3.29
N PRO A 42 19.63 2.40 -2.73
CA PRO A 42 19.93 0.96 -2.80
C PRO A 42 19.43 0.15 -1.58
N ALA A 43 18.37 0.57 -0.89
CA ALA A 43 17.96 -0.05 0.38
C ALA A 43 17.75 -1.58 0.27
N GLU A 44 18.40 -2.33 1.16
CA GLU A 44 18.20 -3.77 1.30
C GLU A 44 16.91 -4.04 2.07
N LEU A 45 15.80 -4.15 1.34
CA LEU A 45 14.48 -4.44 1.91
C LEU A 45 14.08 -5.88 1.62
N SER A 46 13.69 -6.62 2.67
CA SER A 46 13.05 -7.92 2.48
C SER A 46 11.65 -7.74 1.87
N SER A 47 11.50 -8.07 0.58
CA SER A 47 10.21 -8.00 -0.10
C SER A 47 9.15 -8.89 0.55
N ARG A 48 9.57 -10.02 1.16
CA ARG A 48 8.68 -10.89 1.94
C ARG A 48 8.11 -10.15 3.16
N LYS A 49 8.95 -9.53 3.99
CA LYS A 49 8.50 -8.76 5.16
C LYS A 49 7.58 -7.61 4.77
N PHE A 50 7.87 -6.94 3.64
CA PHE A 50 7.02 -5.85 3.14
C PHE A 50 5.58 -6.32 2.86
N VAL A 51 5.43 -7.54 2.33
CA VAL A 51 4.11 -8.16 2.12
C VAL A 51 3.50 -8.63 3.44
N GLU A 52 4.26 -9.33 4.28
CA GLU A 52 3.78 -9.86 5.57
C GLU A 52 3.29 -8.77 6.53
N CYS A 53 3.93 -7.60 6.51
CA CYS A 53 3.52 -6.42 7.29
C CYS A 53 2.37 -5.62 6.66
N ASN A 54 1.73 -6.12 5.60
CA ASN A 54 0.64 -5.46 4.85
C ASN A 54 1.02 -4.11 4.21
N ALA A 55 2.30 -3.81 4.03
CA ALA A 55 2.72 -2.55 3.42
C ALA A 55 2.28 -2.44 1.95
N LEU A 56 2.28 -3.56 1.23
CA LEU A 56 1.77 -3.63 -0.14
C LEU A 56 0.25 -3.36 -0.19
N SER A 57 -0.52 -4.00 0.68
CA SER A 57 -1.97 -3.79 0.78
C SER A 57 -2.29 -2.33 1.13
N PHE A 58 -1.55 -1.75 2.08
CA PHE A 58 -1.67 -0.34 2.43
C PHE A 58 -1.39 0.58 1.23
N ALA A 59 -0.36 0.28 0.43
CA ALA A 59 -0.06 1.05 -0.78
C ALA A 59 -1.21 1.00 -1.80
N PHE A 60 -1.85 -0.16 -2.01
CA PHE A 60 -3.03 -0.25 -2.87
C PHE A 60 -4.20 0.58 -2.32
N VAL A 61 -4.53 0.45 -1.03
CA VAL A 61 -5.62 1.22 -0.41
C VAL A 61 -5.36 2.72 -0.47
N ALA A 62 -4.10 3.14 -0.32
CA ALA A 62 -3.72 4.54 -0.41
C ALA A 62 -3.96 5.17 -1.79
N THR A 63 -4.12 4.36 -2.86
CA THR A 63 -4.54 4.86 -4.18
C THR A 63 -6.00 5.33 -4.22
N SER A 64 -6.80 5.02 -3.20
CA SER A 64 -8.19 5.49 -3.04
C SER A 64 -8.31 6.79 -2.24
N LEU A 65 -7.19 7.33 -1.74
CA LEU A 65 -7.17 8.59 -0.98
C LEU A 65 -7.69 9.78 -1.81
N LYS A 66 -8.29 10.76 -1.13
CA LYS A 66 -8.87 11.96 -1.77
C LYS A 66 -7.79 12.87 -2.37
N GLU A 67 -6.67 13.02 -1.69
CA GLU A 67 -5.63 13.96 -2.11
C GLU A 67 -4.69 13.33 -3.14
N SER A 68 -4.48 14.04 -4.25
CA SER A 68 -3.65 13.58 -5.37
C SER A 68 -2.18 13.40 -4.98
N SER A 69 -1.66 14.25 -4.08
CA SER A 69 -0.30 14.17 -3.57
C SER A 69 -0.04 12.85 -2.83
N GLU A 70 -0.99 12.41 -2.01
CA GLU A 70 -0.86 11.18 -1.23
C GLU A 70 -0.98 9.95 -2.12
N ARG A 71 -1.86 9.98 -3.11
CA ARG A 71 -1.93 8.94 -4.15
C ARG A 71 -0.64 8.84 -4.94
N ALA A 72 0.02 9.96 -5.24
CA ALA A 72 1.31 9.94 -5.93
C ALA A 72 2.35 9.14 -5.15
N LEU A 73 2.42 9.31 -3.82
CA LEU A 73 3.29 8.49 -2.97
C LEU A 73 2.94 7.00 -3.04
N ALA A 74 1.64 6.67 -3.00
CA ALA A 74 1.18 5.30 -3.15
C ALA A 74 1.62 4.65 -4.48
N TYR A 75 1.45 5.36 -5.59
CA TYR A 75 1.92 4.89 -6.90
C TYR A 75 3.45 4.76 -6.98
N VAL A 76 4.20 5.67 -6.34
CA VAL A 76 5.66 5.57 -6.25
C VAL A 76 6.07 4.33 -5.46
N ILE A 77 5.43 4.04 -4.33
CA ILE A 77 5.65 2.83 -3.53
C ILE A 77 5.44 1.58 -4.38
N LEU A 78 4.30 1.47 -5.08
CA LEU A 78 3.99 0.33 -5.95
C LEU A 78 5.03 0.16 -7.06
N ARG A 79 5.44 1.26 -7.70
CA ARG A 79 6.48 1.25 -8.74
C ARG A 79 7.84 0.81 -8.20
N ARG A 80 8.28 1.34 -7.06
CA ARG A 80 9.57 0.99 -6.45
C ARG A 80 9.56 -0.48 -6.02
N PHE A 81 8.49 -0.93 -5.37
CA PHE A 81 8.36 -2.32 -4.96
C PHE A 81 8.37 -3.29 -6.16
N LEU A 82 7.73 -2.94 -7.28
CA LEU A 82 7.82 -3.72 -8.52
C LEU A 82 9.27 -3.83 -9.04
N SER A 83 10.07 -2.76 -8.94
CA SER A 83 11.50 -2.80 -9.29
C SER A 83 12.25 -3.79 -8.39
N HIS A 84 12.09 -3.66 -7.07
CA HIS A 84 12.70 -4.58 -6.08
C HIS A 84 12.38 -6.04 -6.38
N LEU A 85 11.12 -6.37 -6.71
CA LEU A 85 10.73 -7.74 -7.07
C LEU A 85 11.34 -8.22 -8.39
N SER A 86 11.55 -7.31 -9.35
CA SER A 86 12.12 -7.64 -10.65
C SER A 86 13.60 -8.05 -10.54
N ASP A 87 14.33 -7.40 -9.63
CA ASP A 87 15.75 -7.63 -9.40
C ASP A 87 16.03 -8.85 -8.49
N LEU A 88 15.03 -9.28 -7.71
CA LEU A 88 15.14 -10.38 -6.75
C LEU A 88 15.20 -11.75 -7.43
N SER A 89 15.93 -12.73 -6.90
CA SER A 89 15.91 -14.10 -7.44
C SER A 89 14.66 -14.89 -6.97
N VAL A 90 14.28 -15.93 -7.72
CA VAL A 90 13.15 -16.81 -7.34
C VAL A 90 13.47 -17.62 -6.08
N GLU A 91 14.74 -17.95 -5.85
CA GLU A 91 15.20 -18.69 -4.67
C GLU A 91 14.97 -17.90 -3.37
N THR A 92 15.10 -16.57 -3.42
CA THR A 92 14.87 -15.70 -2.26
C THR A 92 13.38 -15.45 -2.00
N PHE A 93 12.57 -15.32 -3.07
CA PHE A 93 11.14 -15.09 -2.95
C PHE A 93 10.36 -15.76 -4.10
N ALA A 94 9.90 -16.98 -3.84
CA ALA A 94 9.22 -17.81 -4.82
C ALA A 94 7.93 -17.16 -5.36
N GLU A 95 7.21 -16.43 -4.50
CA GLU A 95 5.94 -15.79 -4.82
C GLU A 95 6.09 -14.47 -5.58
N LYS A 96 7.32 -14.00 -5.85
CA LYS A 96 7.56 -12.70 -6.50
C LYS A 96 6.78 -12.53 -7.81
N SER A 97 6.66 -13.60 -8.59
CA SER A 97 5.96 -13.59 -9.89
C SER A 97 4.48 -13.24 -9.76
N LEU A 98 3.83 -13.70 -8.67
CA LEU A 98 2.44 -13.38 -8.38
C LEU A 98 2.27 -11.88 -8.08
N PHE A 99 3.13 -11.31 -7.25
CA PHE A 99 3.09 -9.90 -6.91
C PHE A 99 3.46 -9.00 -8.09
N ILE A 100 4.43 -9.40 -8.91
CA ILE A 100 4.76 -8.71 -10.17
C ILE A 100 3.53 -8.67 -11.08
N TYR A 101 2.85 -9.81 -11.26
CA TYR A 101 1.65 -9.89 -12.08
C TYR A 101 0.55 -8.98 -11.54
N LEU A 102 0.26 -9.03 -10.24
CA LEU A 102 -0.75 -8.21 -9.60
C LEU A 102 -0.49 -6.71 -9.79
N ILE A 103 0.74 -6.24 -9.55
CA ILE A 103 1.07 -4.82 -9.67
C ILE A 103 1.02 -4.37 -11.13
N ARG A 104 1.44 -5.21 -12.09
CA ARG A 104 1.33 -4.90 -13.52
C ARG A 104 -0.11 -4.87 -13.99
N PHE A 105 -0.93 -5.83 -13.55
CA PHE A 105 -2.36 -5.85 -13.84
C PHE A 105 -3.04 -4.57 -13.34
N PHE A 106 -2.78 -4.18 -12.08
CA PHE A 106 -3.28 -2.93 -11.52
C PHE A 106 -2.76 -1.69 -12.25
N LYS A 107 -1.46 -1.66 -12.63
CA LYS A 107 -0.91 -0.56 -13.43
C LYS A 107 -1.69 -0.39 -14.75
N ASN A 108 -2.10 -1.49 -15.37
CA ASN A 108 -2.86 -1.46 -16.62
C ASN A 108 -4.33 -1.04 -16.43
N SER A 109 -4.85 -1.00 -15.20
CA SER A 109 -6.19 -0.47 -14.91
C SER A 109 -6.19 1.03 -14.58
N VAL A 110 -5.04 1.71 -14.69
CA VAL A 110 -4.88 3.13 -14.40
C VAL A 110 -4.69 3.88 -15.71
N ASP A 111 -5.62 4.79 -16.01
CA ASP A 111 -5.67 5.54 -17.27
C ASP A 111 -4.93 6.88 -17.19
N TYR A 112 -4.91 7.52 -16.02
CA TYR A 112 -4.29 8.84 -15.83
C TYR A 112 -3.41 8.93 -14.57
N PRO A 113 -2.42 9.85 -14.55
CA PRO A 113 -1.53 10.01 -13.40
C PRO A 113 -2.29 10.30 -12.11
N ASN A 114 -1.89 9.62 -11.04
CA ASN A 114 -2.51 9.77 -9.71
C ASN A 114 -4.03 9.57 -9.73
N GLN A 115 -4.53 8.67 -10.58
CA GLN A 115 -5.94 8.29 -10.61
C GLN A 115 -6.41 7.83 -9.23
N ARG A 116 -7.60 8.25 -8.82
CA ARG A 116 -8.21 7.76 -7.59
C ARG A 116 -8.94 6.46 -7.90
N ILE A 117 -8.56 5.39 -7.22
CA ILE A 117 -9.22 4.10 -7.37
C ILE A 117 -10.49 4.09 -6.49
N PRO A 118 -11.67 3.72 -7.02
CA PRO A 118 -12.89 3.60 -6.22
C PRO A 118 -12.73 2.51 -5.14
N HIS A 119 -13.44 2.69 -4.02
CA HIS A 119 -13.51 1.75 -2.90
C HIS A 119 -14.83 0.98 -2.95
#